data_AF-S4W6M5-F1
#
_entry.id   AF-S4W6M5-F1
#
_cell.length_a   1.000
_cell.length_b   1.000
_cell.length_c   1.000
_cell.angle_alpha   90.00
_cell.angle_beta   90.00
_cell.angle_gamma   90.00
#
_symmetry.space_group_name_H-M   'P 1'
#
loop_
_entity.id
_entity.type
_entity.pdbx_description
1 polymer ?
#
loop_
_entity_poly.entity_id
_entity_poly.type
_entity_poly.pdbx_seq_one_letter_code
_entity_poly.pdbx_strand_id
1 'polypeptide(L)'
;MTVLGSTHAGEIYARTKEEVDSLIDHIMSDLIQAGETPDGFEIIPERAVLSVVEGKYPEETDERWPSNYLYISLNTTEGYGALKWWTSVVSDGAREDDVSRFVWTSGNQNPPSSDPRLIADPGTPSYYPRQAAIPSHQVREVLEEFCRAGTGARPGCIPWLLLDQSV
;
A
#
# COMPACT_ATOMS: atom_id res chain seq x y z
N MET A 1 -9.70 -14.63 -8.33
CA MET A 1 -8.82 -13.64 -7.69
C MET A 1 -9.59 -12.34 -7.59
N THR A 2 -9.62 -11.75 -6.40
CA THR A 2 -10.27 -10.46 -6.14
C THR A 2 -9.25 -9.54 -5.48
N VAL A 3 -9.14 -8.29 -5.94
CA VAL A 3 -8.39 -7.26 -5.24
C VAL A 3 -9.36 -6.52 -4.32
N LEU A 4 -9.08 -6.55 -3.04
CA LEU A 4 -9.75 -5.73 -2.04
C LEU A 4 -8.94 -4.44 -1.88
N GLY A 5 -9.59 -3.31 -2.12
CA GLY A 5 -9.08 -2.00 -1.78
C GLY A 5 -9.86 -1.38 -0.62
N SER A 6 -9.17 -0.69 0.27
CA SER A 6 -9.79 0.09 1.33
C SER A 6 -9.23 1.52 1.32
N THR A 7 -10.15 2.48 1.22
CA THR A 7 -9.89 3.93 1.36
C THR A 7 -10.92 4.52 2.33
N HIS A 8 -10.91 5.84 2.53
CA HIS A 8 -11.91 6.57 3.29
C HIS A 8 -13.32 6.43 2.71
N ALA A 9 -13.42 6.13 1.40
CA ALA A 9 -14.69 5.89 0.72
C ALA A 9 -15.30 4.51 1.05
N GLY A 10 -14.53 3.64 1.72
CA GLY A 10 -14.93 2.31 2.13
C GLY A 10 -14.14 1.21 1.42
N GLU A 11 -14.69 -0.01 1.47
CA GLU A 11 -14.12 -1.18 0.82
C GLU A 11 -14.61 -1.30 -0.63
N ILE A 12 -13.67 -1.54 -1.55
CA ILE A 12 -13.92 -1.73 -2.99
C ILE A 12 -13.39 -3.12 -3.38
N TYR A 13 -14.19 -3.86 -4.14
CA TYR A 13 -13.84 -5.19 -4.62
C TYR A 13 -13.69 -5.16 -6.14
N ALA A 14 -12.47 -5.38 -6.62
CA ALA A 14 -12.15 -5.44 -8.05
C ALA A 14 -11.89 -6.89 -8.48
N ARG A 15 -12.66 -7.37 -9.45
CA ARG A 15 -12.65 -8.75 -9.97
C ARG A 15 -12.27 -8.81 -11.45
N THR A 16 -12.56 -7.75 -12.21
CA THR A 16 -12.11 -7.62 -13.60
C THR A 16 -10.91 -6.70 -13.73
N LYS A 17 -10.25 -6.74 -14.90
CA LYS A 17 -9.14 -5.85 -15.19
C LYS A 17 -9.56 -4.38 -15.14
N GLU A 18 -10.73 -4.06 -15.67
CA GLU A 18 -11.27 -2.70 -15.72
C GLU A 18 -11.57 -2.16 -14.33
N GLU A 19 -12.10 -3.00 -13.43
CA GLU A 19 -12.32 -2.65 -12.03
C GLU A 19 -11.00 -2.43 -11.30
N VAL A 20 -9.99 -3.26 -11.57
CA VAL A 20 -8.64 -3.11 -11.00
C VAL A 20 -7.99 -1.81 -11.48
N ASP A 21 -8.04 -1.52 -12.78
CA ASP A 21 -7.46 -0.31 -13.36
C ASP A 21 -8.15 0.93 -12.76
N SER A 22 -9.49 0.89 -12.61
CA SER A 22 -10.26 1.98 -11.97
C SER A 22 -9.90 2.17 -10.48
N LEU A 23 -9.67 1.07 -9.75
CA LEU A 23 -9.24 1.13 -8.35
C LEU A 23 -7.84 1.75 -8.22
N ILE A 24 -6.91 1.38 -9.10
CA ILE A 24 -5.57 1.98 -9.13
C ILE A 24 -5.68 3.47 -9.43
N ASP A 25 -6.48 3.88 -10.40
CA ASP A 25 -6.69 5.29 -10.73
C ASP A 25 -7.25 6.08 -9.55
N HIS A 26 -8.26 5.53 -8.86
CA HIS A 26 -8.82 6.13 -7.65
C HIS A 26 -7.76 6.33 -6.56
N ILE A 27 -6.96 5.29 -6.26
CA ILE A 27 -5.88 5.39 -5.26
C ILE A 27 -4.84 6.43 -5.68
N MET A 28 -4.49 6.50 -6.97
CA MET A 28 -3.45 7.41 -7.45
C MET A 28 -3.89 8.89 -7.47
N SER A 29 -5.19 9.18 -7.46
CA SER A 29 -5.72 10.53 -7.66
C SER A 29 -6.54 11.09 -6.51
N ASP A 30 -7.23 10.25 -5.74
CA ASP A 30 -8.34 10.71 -4.88
C ASP A 30 -8.09 10.55 -3.37
N LEU A 31 -6.91 10.08 -2.96
CA LEU A 31 -6.59 10.00 -1.53
C LEU A 31 -6.56 11.40 -0.91
N ILE A 32 -7.12 11.53 0.29
CA ILE A 32 -7.14 12.81 1.01
C ILE A 32 -5.69 13.25 1.26
N GLN A 33 -5.38 14.47 0.84
CA GLN A 33 -4.07 15.08 1.00
C GLN A 33 -3.98 15.87 2.30
N ALA A 34 -2.76 16.07 2.81
CA ALA A 34 -2.52 16.90 3.97
C ALA A 34 -2.93 18.35 3.69
N GLY A 35 -3.48 19.04 4.69
CA GLY A 35 -3.97 20.40 4.54
C GLY A 35 -4.56 20.95 5.82
N GLU A 36 -5.36 22.01 5.69
CA GLU A 36 -6.05 22.67 6.79
C GLU A 36 -7.49 22.95 6.38
N THR A 37 -8.44 22.71 7.27
CA THR A 37 -9.84 23.06 7.05
C THR A 37 -10.03 24.59 7.17
N PRO A 38 -11.14 25.15 6.66
CA PRO A 38 -11.43 26.58 6.83
C PRO A 38 -11.47 27.05 8.29
N ASP A 39 -11.76 26.15 9.22
CA ASP A 39 -11.83 26.42 10.67
C ASP A 39 -10.47 26.25 11.38
N GLY A 40 -9.39 25.95 10.64
CA GLY A 40 -8.04 25.85 11.15
C GLY A 40 -7.64 24.47 11.70
N PHE A 41 -8.41 23.42 11.38
CA PHE A 41 -8.06 22.06 11.80
C PHE A 41 -7.16 21.39 10.78
N GLU A 42 -6.12 20.71 11.25
CA GLU A 42 -5.22 19.92 10.41
C GLU A 42 -5.97 18.75 9.76
N ILE A 43 -5.80 18.61 8.44
CA ILE A 43 -6.27 17.46 7.67
C ILE A 43 -5.14 16.45 7.66
N ILE A 44 -5.36 15.31 8.32
CA ILE A 44 -4.45 14.18 8.28
C ILE A 44 -4.60 13.49 6.93
N PRO A 45 -3.51 13.36 6.14
CA PRO A 45 -3.56 12.65 4.87
C PRO A 45 -3.96 11.19 5.08
N GLU A 46 -4.59 10.64 4.06
CA GLU A 46 -5.08 9.28 4.05
C GLU A 46 -4.05 8.30 3.48
N ARG A 47 -4.30 7.02 3.69
CA ARG A 47 -3.54 5.90 3.15
C ARG A 47 -4.50 4.82 2.68
N ALA A 48 -4.31 4.33 1.47
CA ALA A 48 -5.04 3.18 0.96
C ALA A 48 -4.42 1.87 1.44
N VAL A 49 -5.21 0.79 1.39
CA VAL A 49 -4.74 -0.58 1.57
C VAL A 49 -5.24 -1.43 0.41
N LEU A 50 -4.35 -2.20 -0.20
CA LEU A 50 -4.71 -3.26 -1.13
C LEU A 50 -4.35 -4.63 -0.56
N SER A 51 -5.23 -5.59 -0.79
CA SER A 51 -4.98 -7.01 -0.53
C SER A 51 -5.49 -7.84 -1.68
N VAL A 52 -4.84 -8.98 -1.93
CA VAL A 52 -5.35 -9.98 -2.85
C VAL A 52 -5.96 -11.13 -2.06
N VAL A 53 -7.20 -11.49 -2.40
CA VAL A 53 -7.94 -12.57 -1.75
C VAL A 53 -8.38 -13.62 -2.77
N GLU A 54 -8.41 -14.87 -2.32
CA GLU A 54 -8.95 -16.00 -3.07
C GLU A 54 -10.47 -16.17 -2.84
N GLY A 55 -11.15 -16.86 -3.76
CA GLY A 55 -12.59 -17.10 -3.68
C GLY A 55 -13.48 -15.89 -4.01
N LYS A 56 -14.80 -16.10 -3.95
CA LYS A 56 -15.79 -15.00 -4.03
C LYS A 56 -16.01 -14.42 -2.64
N TYR A 57 -15.11 -13.56 -2.18
CA TYR A 57 -15.36 -12.77 -0.98
C TYR A 57 -16.54 -11.78 -1.21
N PRO A 58 -17.43 -11.56 -0.23
CA PRO A 58 -17.51 -12.21 1.09
C PRO A 58 -18.36 -13.50 1.13
N GLU A 59 -18.84 -13.99 -0.02
CA GLU A 59 -19.87 -15.03 -0.11
C GLU A 59 -19.36 -16.47 0.11
N GLU A 60 -18.12 -16.79 -0.28
CA GLU A 60 -17.60 -18.16 -0.35
C GLU A 60 -16.48 -18.48 0.66
N THR A 61 -16.00 -17.50 1.44
CA THR A 61 -14.86 -17.69 2.35
C THR A 61 -15.19 -17.20 3.77
N ASP A 62 -15.03 -18.06 4.77
CA ASP A 62 -15.09 -17.68 6.21
C ASP A 62 -13.84 -16.90 6.66
N GLU A 63 -12.83 -16.80 5.77
CA GLU A 63 -11.65 -15.95 5.93
C GLU A 63 -12.04 -14.48 5.82
N ARG A 64 -12.49 -13.93 6.96
CA ARG A 64 -12.93 -12.55 7.11
C ARG A 64 -11.83 -11.50 6.91
N TRP A 65 -10.58 -11.93 6.76
CA TRP A 65 -9.41 -11.07 6.79
C TRP A 65 -8.41 -11.48 5.70
N PRO A 66 -7.95 -10.54 4.86
CA PRO A 66 -6.84 -10.81 3.97
C PRO A 66 -5.58 -11.24 4.71
N SER A 67 -4.73 -12.03 4.06
CA SER A 67 -3.45 -12.45 4.64
C SER A 67 -2.27 -11.58 4.21
N ASN A 68 -2.44 -10.76 3.16
CA ASN A 68 -1.41 -9.88 2.62
C ASN A 68 -1.92 -8.46 2.56
N TYR A 69 -1.04 -7.48 2.78
CA TYR A 69 -1.42 -6.07 2.83
C TYR A 69 -0.34 -5.22 2.17
N LEU A 70 -0.75 -4.44 1.19
CA LEU A 70 0.03 -3.37 0.59
C LEU A 70 -0.61 -2.03 0.97
N TYR A 71 0.03 -1.30 1.86
CA TYR A 71 -0.36 0.04 2.25
C TYR A 71 0.26 1.08 1.32
N ILE A 72 -0.51 2.09 0.93
CA ILE A 72 -0.11 3.09 -0.05
C ILE A 72 -0.41 4.48 0.47
N SER A 73 0.62 5.32 0.51
CA SER A 73 0.51 6.74 0.86
C SER A 73 1.05 7.58 -0.29
N LEU A 74 0.36 8.66 -0.62
CA LEU A 74 0.71 9.55 -1.71
C LEU A 74 0.68 11.00 -1.25
N ASN A 75 1.66 11.77 -1.72
CA ASN A 75 1.61 13.21 -1.77
C ASN A 75 1.65 13.62 -3.25
N THR A 76 0.47 13.86 -3.82
CA THR A 76 0.33 14.17 -5.25
C THR A 76 0.90 15.54 -5.62
N THR A 77 0.99 16.46 -4.65
CA THR A 77 1.57 17.79 -4.85
C THR A 77 3.09 17.73 -5.01
N GLU A 78 3.75 16.92 -4.18
CA GLU A 78 5.21 16.71 -4.25
C GLU A 78 5.60 15.63 -5.30
N GLY A 79 4.63 14.83 -5.77
CA GLY A 79 4.86 13.79 -6.78
C GLY A 79 5.51 12.51 -6.25
N TYR A 80 5.40 12.25 -4.95
CA TYR A 80 5.99 11.09 -4.28
C TYR A 80 4.93 10.21 -3.61
N GLY A 81 5.27 8.95 -3.39
CA GLY A 81 4.54 8.05 -2.53
C GLY A 81 5.46 7.09 -1.78
N ALA A 82 4.88 6.37 -0.83
CA ALA A 82 5.55 5.33 -0.07
C ALA A 82 4.62 4.15 0.12
N LEU A 83 5.23 2.97 0.19
CA LEU A 83 4.54 1.71 0.29
C LEU A 83 4.98 0.97 1.55
N LYS A 84 4.08 0.19 2.14
CA LYS A 84 4.43 -0.82 3.14
C LYS A 84 3.78 -2.14 2.78
N TRP A 85 4.55 -3.21 2.73
CA TRP A 85 4.05 -4.55 2.46
C TRP A 85 4.38 -5.51 3.60
N TRP A 86 3.43 -6.37 3.94
CA TRP A 86 3.64 -7.53 4.80
C TRP A 86 2.55 -8.58 4.56
N THR A 87 2.79 -9.79 5.07
CA THR A 87 1.85 -10.91 5.05
C THR A 87 1.83 -11.60 6.42
N SER A 88 0.68 -12.15 6.81
CA SER A 88 0.53 -13.01 7.99
C SER A 88 0.82 -14.49 7.68
N VAL A 89 0.97 -14.84 6.41
CA VAL A 89 1.24 -16.21 5.97
C VAL A 89 2.73 -16.38 5.71
N VAL A 90 3.37 -17.18 6.57
CA VAL A 90 4.74 -17.66 6.42
C VAL A 90 4.69 -19.16 6.14
N SER A 91 5.27 -19.59 5.03
CA SER A 91 5.27 -21.00 4.65
C SER A 91 5.97 -21.87 5.69
N ASP A 92 5.45 -23.07 5.93
CA ASP A 92 6.13 -24.06 6.77
C ASP A 92 7.52 -24.38 6.22
N GLY A 93 8.54 -24.26 7.08
CA GLY A 93 9.94 -24.44 6.67
C GLY A 93 10.55 -23.24 5.93
N ALA A 94 9.85 -22.10 5.87
CA ALA A 94 10.44 -20.85 5.39
C ALA A 94 11.73 -20.54 6.15
N ARG A 95 12.77 -20.19 5.39
CA ARG A 95 14.10 -19.84 5.93
C ARG A 95 13.99 -18.61 6.83
N GLU A 96 15.00 -18.39 7.69
CA GLU A 96 15.03 -17.21 8.57
C GLU A 96 15.06 -15.89 7.79
N ASP A 97 15.60 -15.90 6.57
CA ASP A 97 15.71 -14.77 5.65
C ASP A 97 14.52 -14.64 4.67
N ASP A 98 13.45 -15.41 4.87
CA ASP A 98 12.29 -15.40 3.97
C ASP A 98 11.55 -14.04 4.02
N VAL A 99 11.21 -13.52 2.83
CA VAL A 99 10.56 -12.21 2.67
C VAL A 99 9.25 -12.11 3.44
N SER A 100 8.52 -13.22 3.59
CA SER A 100 7.24 -13.26 4.32
C SER A 100 7.37 -13.03 5.82
N ARG A 101 8.57 -13.20 6.40
CA ARG A 101 8.85 -13.01 7.84
C ARG A 101 9.07 -11.56 8.26
N PHE A 102 8.93 -10.62 7.34
CA PHE A 102 9.33 -9.24 7.57
C PHE A 102 8.30 -8.24 7.03
N VAL A 103 8.30 -7.06 7.64
CA VAL A 103 7.60 -5.88 7.13
C VAL A 103 8.57 -5.07 6.31
N TRP A 104 8.12 -4.67 5.12
CA TRP A 104 8.94 -3.94 4.16
C TRP A 104 8.33 -2.60 3.83
N THR A 105 9.17 -1.62 3.55
CA THR A 105 8.75 -0.35 2.95
C THR A 105 9.47 -0.14 1.63
N SER A 106 8.90 0.67 0.74
CA SER A 106 9.56 1.04 -0.51
C SER A 106 10.96 1.60 -0.24
N GLY A 107 11.87 1.46 -1.20
CA GLY A 107 13.22 1.97 -1.11
C GLY A 107 13.58 2.83 -2.32
N ASN A 108 13.94 4.08 -2.08
CA ASN A 108 14.44 5.00 -3.09
C ASN A 108 15.95 5.20 -2.94
N GLN A 109 16.70 4.85 -3.99
CA GLN A 109 18.15 5.06 -4.07
C GLN A 109 18.53 6.53 -4.24
N ASN A 110 17.62 7.36 -4.74
CA ASN A 110 17.77 8.79 -4.96
C ASN A 110 16.64 9.54 -4.21
N PRO A 111 16.63 9.52 -2.86
CA PRO A 111 15.55 10.11 -2.08
C PRO A 111 15.45 11.62 -2.28
N PRO A 112 14.25 12.22 -2.13
CA PRO A 112 14.10 13.66 -2.19
C PRO A 112 14.95 14.37 -1.14
N SER A 113 15.34 15.61 -1.46
CA SER A 113 16.19 16.43 -0.58
C SER A 113 15.44 16.86 0.69
N SER A 114 14.14 17.13 0.57
CA SER A 114 13.19 17.41 1.64
C SER A 114 12.32 16.18 1.94
N ASP A 115 11.68 16.20 3.12
CA ASP A 115 10.68 15.20 3.49
C ASP A 115 9.35 15.49 2.75
N PRO A 116 8.83 14.56 1.92
CA PRO A 116 7.57 14.74 1.21
C PRO A 116 6.33 14.53 2.10
N ARG A 117 6.50 14.28 3.41
CA ARG A 117 5.41 14.13 4.39
C ARG A 117 4.42 13.02 4.01
N LEU A 118 4.94 11.85 3.72
CA LEU A 118 4.13 10.66 3.41
C LEU A 118 3.71 9.95 4.68
N ILE A 119 2.41 9.88 4.96
CA ILE A 119 1.88 9.30 6.21
C ILE A 119 2.12 7.78 6.27
N ALA A 120 2.77 7.32 7.33
CA ALA A 120 2.98 5.90 7.62
C ALA A 120 1.80 5.31 8.40
N ASP A 121 1.30 6.02 9.41
CA ASP A 121 0.11 5.64 10.18
C ASP A 121 -0.76 6.87 10.50
N PRO A 122 -1.98 6.97 9.95
CA PRO A 122 -2.89 8.07 10.27
C PRO A 122 -3.38 8.08 11.72
N GLY A 123 -3.39 6.93 12.41
CA GLY A 123 -3.85 6.83 13.80
C GLY A 123 -2.82 7.35 14.82
N THR A 124 -1.54 7.22 14.47
CA THR A 124 -0.41 7.83 15.19
C THR A 124 0.40 8.61 14.17
N PRO A 125 0.08 9.90 13.89
CA PRO A 125 0.46 10.63 12.68
C PRO A 125 1.98 10.69 12.47
N SER A 126 2.49 9.59 11.96
CA SER A 126 3.88 9.26 11.79
C SER A 126 4.12 9.18 10.31
N TYR A 127 5.32 9.59 9.88
CA TYR A 127 5.63 9.74 8.47
C TYR A 127 6.75 8.78 8.08
N TYR A 128 6.70 8.32 6.83
CA TYR A 128 7.77 7.52 6.27
C TYR A 128 9.07 8.33 6.20
N PRO A 129 10.23 7.68 6.39
CA PRO A 129 11.50 8.33 6.12
C PRO A 129 11.62 8.64 4.62
N ARG A 130 12.35 9.71 4.27
CA ARG A 130 12.58 10.10 2.86
C ARG A 130 13.16 8.98 1.98
N GLN A 131 13.88 8.03 2.57
CA GLN A 131 14.44 6.87 1.89
C GLN A 131 13.36 5.92 1.37
N ALA A 132 12.14 5.98 1.91
CA ALA A 132 11.00 5.22 1.41
C ALA A 132 10.19 5.96 0.34
N ALA A 133 10.40 7.26 0.18
CA ALA A 133 9.66 8.07 -0.79
C ALA A 133 10.14 7.79 -2.20
N ILE A 134 9.32 7.11 -3.00
CA ILE A 134 9.55 6.83 -4.42
C ILE A 134 8.67 7.76 -5.29
N PRO A 135 9.07 8.05 -6.54
CA PRO A 135 8.23 8.78 -7.48
C PRO A 135 6.85 8.15 -7.65
N SER A 136 5.81 8.96 -7.80
CA SER A 136 4.41 8.50 -7.93
C SER A 136 4.19 7.54 -9.11
N HIS A 137 4.91 7.69 -10.22
CA HIS A 137 4.83 6.76 -11.35
C HIS A 137 5.29 5.34 -10.95
N GLN A 138 6.31 5.21 -10.09
CA GLN A 138 6.76 3.91 -9.59
C GLN A 138 5.73 3.30 -8.63
N VAL A 139 5.01 4.13 -7.86
CA VAL A 139 3.89 3.64 -7.04
C VAL A 139 2.84 2.98 -7.93
N ARG A 140 2.46 3.62 -9.05
CA ARG A 140 1.54 3.03 -10.02
C ARG A 140 2.07 1.71 -10.60
N GLU A 141 3.34 1.65 -11.00
CA GLU A 141 3.97 0.42 -11.50
C GLU A 141 3.89 -0.73 -10.48
N VAL A 142 4.11 -0.43 -9.19
CA VAL A 142 3.99 -1.41 -8.10
C VAL A 142 2.55 -1.89 -7.95
N LEU A 143 1.57 -0.98 -7.97
CA LEU A 143 0.15 -1.32 -7.88
C LEU A 143 -0.28 -2.23 -9.04
N GLU A 144 0.13 -1.88 -10.26
CA GLU A 144 -0.15 -2.68 -11.46
C GLU A 144 0.49 -4.07 -11.38
N GLU A 145 1.73 -4.19 -10.89
CA GLU A 145 2.38 -5.49 -10.69
C GLU A 145 1.64 -6.31 -9.63
N PHE A 146 1.36 -5.73 -8.46
CA PHE A 146 0.71 -6.40 -7.34
C PHE A 146 -0.65 -6.98 -7.75
N CYS A 147 -1.48 -6.16 -8.39
CA CYS A 147 -2.81 -6.56 -8.83
C CYS A 147 -2.77 -7.56 -9.99
N ARG A 148 -1.84 -7.40 -10.96
CA ARG A 148 -1.71 -8.32 -12.10
C ARG A 148 -1.18 -9.69 -11.69
N ALA A 149 -0.24 -9.74 -10.75
CA ALA A 149 0.31 -11.00 -10.26
C ALA A 149 -0.74 -11.80 -9.52
N GLY A 150 -1.57 -11.13 -8.72
CA GLY A 150 -2.73 -11.77 -8.11
C GLY A 150 -2.41 -12.77 -7.00
N THR A 151 -1.20 -12.71 -6.46
CA THR A 151 -0.70 -13.64 -5.43
C THR A 151 -0.63 -13.00 -4.05
N GLY A 152 -0.74 -11.67 -3.96
CA GLY A 152 -0.47 -10.93 -2.74
C GLY A 152 1.02 -10.87 -2.34
N ALA A 153 1.91 -11.42 -3.18
CA ALA A 153 3.35 -11.38 -2.95
C ALA A 153 3.90 -9.95 -3.05
N ARG A 154 5.00 -9.69 -2.35
CA ARG A 154 5.70 -8.40 -2.43
C ARG A 154 6.16 -8.12 -3.86
N PRO A 155 5.76 -6.99 -4.47
CA PRO A 155 6.17 -6.63 -5.84
C PRO A 155 7.69 -6.51 -5.98
N GLY A 156 8.22 -6.83 -7.17
CA GLY A 156 9.65 -6.85 -7.47
C GLY A 156 10.17 -5.64 -8.24
N CYS A 157 9.29 -4.79 -8.79
CA CYS A 157 9.69 -3.68 -9.67
C CYS A 157 10.42 -2.51 -8.99
N ILE A 158 10.49 -2.49 -7.65
CA ILE A 158 11.21 -1.47 -6.87
C ILE A 158 12.15 -2.09 -5.83
N PRO A 159 13.15 -1.33 -5.36
CA PRO A 159 13.88 -1.68 -4.15
C PRO A 159 12.96 -1.64 -2.92
N TRP A 160 13.26 -2.49 -1.94
CA TRP A 160 12.58 -2.51 -0.65
C TRP A 160 13.57 -2.37 0.49
N LEU A 161 13.15 -1.68 1.54
CA LEU A 161 13.89 -1.54 2.80
C LEU A 161 13.21 -2.39 3.86
N LEU A 162 14.01 -3.10 4.65
CA LEU A 162 13.53 -3.83 5.81
C LEU A 162 13.09 -2.82 6.87
N LEU A 163 11.84 -2.93 7.32
CA LEU A 163 11.28 -2.06 8.35
C LEU A 163 11.25 -2.77 9.71
N ASP A 164 10.74 -4.00 9.74
CA ASP A 164 10.57 -4.78 10.98
C ASP A 164 10.42 -6.28 10.68
N GLN A 165 10.33 -7.11 11.71
CA GLN A 165 9.84 -8.48 11.62
C GLN A 165 8.30 -8.50 11.48
N SER A 166 7.77 -9.44 10.69
CA SER A 166 6.33 -9.70 10.68
C SER A 166 5.93 -10.43 11.96
N VAL A 167 4.70 -10.18 12.43
CA VAL A 167 4.11 -10.85 13.60
C VAL A 167 3.83 -12.32 13.33
#